data_AF-A0A4S2J4A4-F1
#
_entry.id   AF-A0A4S2J4A4-F1
#
_cell.length_a   1.000
_cell.length_b   1.000
_cell.length_c   1.000
_cell.angle_alpha   90.00
_cell.angle_beta   90.00
_cell.angle_gamma   90.00
#
_symmetry.space_group_name_H-M   'P 1'
#
loop_
_entity.id
_entity.type
_entity.pdbx_description
1 polymer ?
#
loop_
_entity_poly.entity_id
_entity_poly.type
_entity_poly.pdbx_seq_one_letter_code
_entity_poly.pdbx_strand_id
1 'polypeptide(L)'
;MRAIAEELGAYAERLEGAWSVEIGPSGPILAMMRPPKRHAGTVHRICMQLDEQLRTTHPGHICASGPEIEHPAIGRMRLPDAMVIPEAVLDEEGLAVDATQVLAVVEIVSPSNPTN
;
A
#
# COMPACT_ATOMS: atom_id res chain seq x y z
N MET A 1 -16.67 -7.49 -4.10
CA MET A 1 -15.73 -7.34 -2.96
C MET A 1 -15.45 -5.88 -2.65
N ARG A 2 -15.08 -5.08 -3.66
CA ARG A 2 -14.95 -3.61 -3.57
C ARG A 2 -16.08 -2.91 -2.79
N ALA A 3 -17.34 -3.12 -3.16
CA ALA A 3 -18.48 -2.51 -2.45
C ALA A 3 -18.55 -2.84 -0.93
N ILE A 4 -18.15 -4.06 -0.53
CA ILE A 4 -18.11 -4.43 0.90
C ILE A 4 -16.91 -3.79 1.59
N ALA A 5 -15.78 -3.67 0.89
CA ALA A 5 -14.61 -2.96 1.40
C ALA A 5 -14.91 -1.46 1.61
N GLU A 6 -15.66 -0.83 0.70
CA GLU A 6 -16.12 0.55 0.84
C GLU A 6 -17.05 0.74 2.04
N GLU A 7 -18.01 -0.18 2.25
CA GLU A 7 -18.88 -0.16 3.42
C GLU A 7 -18.07 -0.32 4.72
N LEU A 8 -17.09 -1.22 4.72
CA LEU A 8 -16.18 -1.41 5.85
C LEU A 8 -15.29 -0.19 6.09
N GLY A 9 -14.85 0.49 5.03
CA GLY A 9 -14.09 1.73 5.10
C GLY A 9 -14.90 2.85 5.76
N ALA A 10 -16.15 3.04 5.33
CA ALA A 10 -17.08 3.98 5.95
C ALA A 10 -17.39 3.64 7.42
N TYR A 11 -17.33 2.35 7.80
CA TYR A 11 -17.39 1.96 9.20
C TYR A 11 -16.11 2.32 9.97
N ALA A 12 -14.94 2.07 9.38
CA ALA A 12 -13.63 2.31 9.98
C ALA A 12 -13.39 3.79 10.35
N GLU A 13 -13.89 4.73 9.54
CA GLU A 13 -13.81 6.17 9.82
C GLU A 13 -14.47 6.59 11.15
N ARG A 14 -15.40 5.79 11.65
CA ARG A 14 -16.10 6.03 12.94
C ARG A 14 -15.35 5.45 14.14
N LEU A 15 -14.31 4.65 13.91
CA LEU A 15 -13.53 4.03 14.97
C LEU A 15 -12.40 4.96 15.43
N GLU A 16 -12.13 4.99 16.73
CA GLU A 16 -10.93 5.65 17.23
C GLU A 16 -9.68 4.90 16.74
N GLY A 17 -8.70 5.62 16.19
CA GLY A 17 -7.48 5.00 15.64
C GLY A 17 -7.17 5.45 14.22
N ALA A 18 -6.15 4.81 13.65
CA ALA A 18 -5.90 4.85 12.22
C ALA A 18 -6.11 3.42 11.73
N TRP A 19 -7.00 3.24 10.75
CA TRP A 19 -7.43 1.93 10.26
C TRP A 19 -7.37 1.94 8.72
N SER A 20 -6.95 0.83 8.13
CA SER A 20 -7.05 0.56 6.70
C SER A 20 -7.97 -0.61 6.46
N VAL A 21 -8.52 -0.66 5.25
CA VAL A 21 -9.22 -1.83 4.73
C VAL A 21 -8.34 -2.46 3.67
N GLU A 22 -8.23 -3.79 3.68
CA GLU A 22 -7.63 -4.55 2.59
C GLU A 22 -8.63 -5.59 2.09
N ILE A 23 -8.45 -6.11 0.88
CA ILE A 23 -9.24 -7.24 0.36
C ILE A 23 -8.31 -8.44 0.24
N GLY A 24 -8.37 -9.32 1.24
CA GLY A 24 -7.64 -10.57 1.30
C GLY A 24 -8.35 -11.72 0.57
N PRO A 25 -7.76 -12.93 0.58
CA PRO A 25 -8.34 -14.10 -0.09
C PRO A 25 -9.70 -14.52 0.47
N SER A 26 -10.02 -14.15 1.71
CA SER A 26 -11.29 -14.43 2.38
C SER A 26 -12.26 -13.23 2.39
N GLY A 27 -11.94 -12.15 1.68
CA GLY A 27 -12.73 -10.91 1.64
C GLY A 27 -12.09 -9.74 2.40
N PRO A 28 -12.85 -8.65 2.62
CA PRO A 28 -12.35 -7.44 3.26
C PRO A 28 -11.91 -7.68 4.72
N ILE A 29 -10.78 -7.09 5.10
CA ILE A 29 -10.23 -7.11 6.45
C ILE A 29 -9.94 -5.68 6.91
N LEU A 30 -10.08 -5.45 8.21
CA LEU A 30 -9.73 -4.19 8.85
C LEU A 30 -8.36 -4.34 9.54
N ALA A 31 -7.40 -3.48 9.20
CA ALA A 31 -6.06 -3.49 9.76
C ALA A 31 -5.76 -2.18 10.49
N MET A 32 -5.09 -2.24 11.64
CA MET A 32 -4.71 -1.04 12.39
C MET A 32 -3.40 -0.45 11.81
N MET A 33 -3.43 0.84 11.44
CA MET A 33 -2.36 1.58 10.77
C MET A 33 -1.56 2.51 11.71
N ARG A 34 -1.15 2.06 12.90
CA ARG A 34 -0.15 2.84 13.68
C ARG A 34 1.19 2.14 13.69
N PRO A 35 1.95 2.18 12.57
CA PRO A 35 3.29 1.62 12.55
C PRO A 35 4.17 2.33 13.59
N PRO A 36 5.02 1.61 14.33
CA PRO A 36 5.97 2.22 15.27
C PRO A 36 6.90 3.22 14.56
N LYS A 37 7.42 4.23 15.27
CA LYS A 37 8.35 5.24 14.69
C LYS A 37 9.53 4.63 13.91
N ARG A 38 10.05 3.49 14.38
CA ARG A 38 11.14 2.75 13.72
C ARG A 38 10.73 2.16 12.38
N HIS A 39 9.49 1.70 12.26
CA HIS A 39 8.90 1.16 11.04
C HIS A 39 8.83 2.25 9.97
N ALA A 40 8.17 3.36 10.28
CA ALA A 40 8.06 4.52 9.37
C ALA A 40 9.45 5.06 8.95
N GLY A 41 10.40 5.15 9.88
CA GLY A 41 11.76 5.57 9.55
C GLY A 41 12.52 4.57 8.65
N THR A 42 12.18 3.29 8.70
CA THR A 42 12.78 2.25 7.84
C THR A 42 12.23 2.34 6.43
N VAL A 43 10.90 2.46 6.29
CA VAL A 43 10.23 2.70 5.00
C VAL A 43 10.83 3.93 4.31
N HIS A 44 10.92 5.06 5.01
CA HIS A 44 11.49 6.29 4.45
C HIS A 44 12.91 6.12 3.91
N ARG A 45 13.80 5.44 4.65
CA ARG A 45 15.19 5.20 4.19
C ARG A 45 15.24 4.28 2.97
N ILE A 46 14.36 3.29 2.89
CA ILE A 46 14.27 2.39 1.74
C ILE A 46 13.78 3.15 0.51
N CYS A 47 12.73 3.95 0.63
CA CYS A 47 12.25 4.81 -0.46
C CYS A 47 13.38 5.71 -0.99
N MET A 48 14.06 6.45 -0.11
CA MET A 48 15.19 7.29 -0.49
C MET A 48 16.29 6.53 -1.24
N GLN A 49 16.64 5.33 -0.77
CA GLN A 49 17.67 4.51 -1.41
C GLN A 49 17.22 3.96 -2.77
N LEU A 50 15.95 3.58 -2.90
CA LEU A 50 15.40 3.07 -4.16
C LEU A 50 15.24 4.19 -5.18
N ASP A 51 14.71 5.35 -4.78
CA ASP A 51 14.56 6.50 -5.67
C ASP A 51 15.89 6.94 -6.31
N GLU A 52 17.00 6.86 -5.57
CA GLU A 52 18.34 7.10 -6.14
C GLU A 52 18.67 6.14 -7.29
N GLN A 53 18.38 4.86 -7.10
CA GLN A 53 18.68 3.82 -8.09
C GLN A 53 17.70 3.84 -9.27
N LEU A 54 16.42 4.12 -9.01
CA LEU A 54 15.35 4.13 -10.01
C LEU A 54 15.58 5.19 -11.09
N ARG A 55 16.14 6.36 -10.72
CA ARG A 55 16.51 7.40 -11.68
C ARG A 55 17.36 6.90 -12.85
N THR A 56 18.19 5.88 -12.64
CA THR A 56 19.07 5.32 -13.67
C THR A 56 18.59 3.98 -14.22
N THR A 57 17.94 3.17 -13.38
CA THR A 57 17.54 1.79 -13.75
C THR A 57 16.14 1.72 -14.35
N HIS A 58 15.22 2.57 -13.89
CA HIS A 58 13.81 2.60 -14.29
C HIS A 58 13.32 4.06 -14.35
N PRO A 59 13.80 4.88 -15.31
CA PRO A 59 13.38 6.28 -15.41
C PRO A 59 11.86 6.43 -15.44
N GLY A 60 11.35 7.43 -14.72
CA GLY A 60 9.91 7.67 -14.56
C GLY A 60 9.23 6.78 -13.51
N HIS A 61 9.98 5.92 -12.80
CA HIS A 61 9.49 5.21 -11.63
C HIS A 61 9.98 5.84 -10.32
N ILE A 62 9.15 5.73 -9.29
CA ILE A 62 9.43 6.16 -7.92
C ILE A 62 9.11 5.04 -6.93
N CYS A 63 9.67 5.12 -5.73
CA CYS A 63 9.30 4.29 -4.59
C CYS A 63 8.35 5.06 -3.67
N ALA A 64 7.04 4.85 -3.83
CA ALA A 64 6.00 5.53 -3.07
C ALA A 64 5.57 4.71 -1.85
N SER A 65 5.24 5.40 -0.75
CA SER A 65 4.51 4.84 0.40
C SER A 65 3.14 5.49 0.50
N GLY A 66 2.07 4.72 0.74
CA GLY A 66 0.75 5.27 1.06
C GLY A 66 -0.41 4.87 0.15
N PRO A 67 -0.27 4.77 -1.19
CA PRO A 67 -1.37 4.33 -2.04
C PRO A 67 -1.77 2.87 -1.75
N GLU A 68 -3.06 2.57 -1.90
CA GLU A 68 -3.52 1.19 -2.01
C GLU A 68 -3.10 0.62 -3.38
N ILE A 69 -2.93 -0.70 -3.46
CA ILE A 69 -2.84 -1.42 -4.73
C ILE A 69 -4.05 -2.33 -4.86
N GLU A 70 -4.69 -2.38 -6.03
CA GLU A 70 -5.75 -3.34 -6.31
C GLU A 70 -5.49 -4.09 -7.61
N HIS A 71 -5.75 -5.40 -7.62
CA HIS A 71 -5.95 -6.17 -8.84
C HIS A 71 -7.44 -6.55 -8.95
N PRO A 72 -8.26 -5.79 -9.71
CA PRO A 72 -9.71 -6.01 -9.75
C PRO A 72 -10.11 -7.39 -10.26
N ALA A 73 -9.40 -7.92 -11.26
CA ALA A 73 -9.70 -9.22 -11.87
C ALA A 73 -9.61 -10.40 -10.88
N ILE A 74 -8.79 -10.30 -9.84
CA ILE A 74 -8.69 -11.30 -8.77
C ILE A 74 -9.32 -10.81 -7.46
N GLY A 75 -9.92 -9.62 -7.47
CA GLY A 75 -10.58 -9.01 -6.31
C GLY A 75 -9.68 -8.88 -5.09
N ARG A 76 -8.41 -8.48 -5.27
CA ARG A 76 -7.46 -8.29 -4.16
C ARG A 76 -6.99 -6.87 -4.08
N MET A 77 -6.91 -6.36 -2.85
CA MET A 77 -6.42 -5.03 -2.54
C MET A 77 -5.54 -5.08 -1.30
N ARG A 78 -4.40 -4.38 -1.34
CA ARG A 78 -3.41 -4.34 -0.25
C ARG A 78 -2.88 -2.93 -0.05
N LEU A 79 -2.37 -2.65 1.14
CA LEU A 79 -1.72 -1.41 1.50
C LEU A 79 -0.27 -1.70 1.92
N PRO A 80 0.64 -1.91 0.95
CA PRO A 80 2.02 -2.23 1.26
C PRO A 80 2.75 -1.04 1.88
N ASP A 81 3.80 -1.31 2.66
CA ASP A 81 4.60 -0.27 3.29
C ASP A 81 5.25 0.68 2.27
N ALA A 82 5.73 0.15 1.15
CA ALA A 82 6.11 0.93 -0.03
C ALA A 82 6.00 0.10 -1.32
N MET A 83 6.00 0.78 -2.46
CA MET A 83 5.91 0.18 -3.79
C MET A 83 6.70 0.96 -4.83
N VAL A 84 7.23 0.26 -5.83
CA VAL A 84 7.86 0.85 -7.00
C VAL A 84 6.84 0.90 -8.14
N ILE A 85 6.51 2.12 -8.58
CA ILE A 85 5.45 2.41 -9.56
C ILE A 85 5.91 3.48 -10.55
N PRO A 86 5.33 3.56 -11.75
CA PRO A 86 5.49 4.72 -12.61
C PRO A 86 4.91 5.96 -11.89
N GLU A 87 5.63 7.07 -11.84
CA GLU A 87 5.20 8.27 -11.10
C GLU A 87 3.86 8.82 -11.62
N ALA A 88 3.64 8.75 -12.93
CA ALA A 88 2.44 9.26 -13.60
C ALA A 88 1.13 8.60 -13.14
N VAL A 89 1.18 7.39 -12.54
CA VAL A 89 -0.04 6.72 -12.05
C VAL A 89 -0.65 7.43 -10.84
N LEU A 90 0.13 8.28 -10.15
CA LEU A 90 -0.38 9.06 -9.03
C LEU A 90 -1.27 10.24 -9.45
N ASP A 91 -1.24 10.61 -10.72
CA ASP A 91 -2.10 11.66 -11.30
C ASP A 91 -3.39 11.08 -11.91
N GLU A 92 -3.55 9.75 -11.91
CA GLU A 92 -4.73 9.07 -12.44
C GLU A 92 -5.92 9.15 -11.47
N GLU A 93 -7.15 9.05 -12.00
CA GLU A 93 -8.35 9.01 -11.17
C GLU A 93 -8.46 7.68 -10.41
N GLY A 94 -8.87 7.75 -9.14
CA GLY A 94 -9.09 6.57 -8.29
C GLY A 94 -8.37 6.70 -6.95
N LEU A 95 -8.47 5.64 -6.15
CA LEU A 95 -7.84 5.56 -4.83
C LEU A 95 -6.70 4.53 -4.77
N ALA A 96 -6.69 3.57 -5.69
CA ALA A 96 -5.74 2.47 -5.71
C ALA A 96 -4.99 2.43 -7.04
N VAL A 97 -3.70 2.14 -6.97
CA VAL A 97 -2.87 1.86 -8.14
C VAL A 97 -3.24 0.47 -8.68
N ASP A 98 -3.32 0.33 -10.01
CA ASP A 98 -3.47 -0.98 -10.63
C ASP A 98 -2.24 -1.84 -10.29
N ALA A 99 -2.45 -2.95 -9.58
CA ALA A 99 -1.38 -3.84 -9.15
C ALA A 99 -0.56 -4.41 -10.32
N THR A 100 -1.08 -4.39 -11.55
CA THR A 100 -0.34 -4.81 -12.75
C THR A 100 0.71 -3.79 -13.20
N GLN A 101 0.62 -2.55 -12.73
CA GLN A 101 1.62 -1.50 -12.96
C GLN A 101 2.68 -1.43 -11.85
N VAL A 102 2.53 -2.19 -10.77
CA VAL A 102 3.46 -2.22 -9.65
C VAL A 102 4.65 -3.12 -9.99
N LEU A 103 5.84 -2.54 -10.05
CA LEU A 103 7.07 -3.26 -10.36
C LEU A 103 7.56 -4.10 -9.17
N ALA A 104 7.46 -3.54 -7.96
CA ALA A 104 7.87 -4.19 -6.73
C ALA A 104 7.10 -3.65 -5.54
N VAL A 105 7.00 -4.45 -4.48
CA VAL A 105 6.47 -4.04 -3.17
C VAL A 105 7.52 -4.28 -2.09
N VAL A 106 7.49 -3.46 -1.05
CA VAL A 106 8.31 -3.57 0.15
C VAL A 106 7.39 -3.69 1.35
N GLU A 107 7.67 -4.67 2.21
CA GLU A 107 6.97 -4.91 3.47
C GLU A 107 8.00 -5.04 4.59
N ILE A 108 7.80 -4.29 5.67
CA ILE A 108 8.62 -4.34 6.87
C ILE A 108 7.90 -5.22 7.89
N VAL A 109 8.42 -6.43 8.08
CA VAL A 109 7.87 -7.37 9.06
C VAL A 109 7.99 -6.78 10.47
N SER A 110 6.90 -6.86 11.24
CA SER A 110 6.86 -6.43 12.64
C SER A 110 6.49 -7.61 13.55
N PRO A 111 6.89 -7.61 14.83
CA PRO A 111 6.48 -8.66 15.77
C PRO A 111 4.95 -8.78 15.91
N SER A 112 4.22 -7.67 15.71
CA SER A 112 2.75 -7.63 15.70
C SER A 112 2.11 -8.16 14.42
N ASN A 113 2.88 -8.29 13.34
CA ASN A 113 2.45 -8.85 12.07
C ASN A 113 3.60 -9.67 11.44
N PRO A 114 3.92 -10.86 11.99
CA PRO A 114 5.12 -11.62 11.64
C PRO A 114 5.02 -12.35 10.30
N THR A 115 3.82 -12.46 9.73
CA THR A 115 3.52 -13.19 8.48
C THR A 115 3.20 -12.24 7.32
N ASN A 116 3.65 -10.98 7.41
CA ASN A 116 3.45 -10.01 6.35
C ASN A 116 4.06 -10.51 5.03
#